data_AF-A0A2E0QCG5-F1
#
_entry.id   AF-A0A2E0QCG5-F1
#
_cell.length_a   1.000
_cell.length_b   1.000
_cell.length_c   1.000
_cell.angle_alpha   90.00
_cell.angle_beta   90.00
_cell.angle_gamma   90.00
#
_symmetry.space_group_name_H-M   'P 1'
#
loop_
_entity.id
_entity.type
_entity.pdbx_description
1 polymer ?
#
loop_
_entity_poly.entity_id
_entity_poly.type
_entity_poly.pdbx_seq_one_letter_code
_entity_poly.pdbx_strand_id
1 'polypeptide(L)'
;MFTQPRSMKNQRGNALLLVLIGVALFAALSYVVAKNSGNSAGTIDKENNSLLASQILEYAKQLQQGVNIIKQNGYSENQISFAHPDLTGYGTYDTSPETEVFNPRGGGASYKTFPKATNDDWIFSGSNAAYRVPIPNELWASCTAACSDIVALLANISKELCMELNERVGVANPSNNPPQMNTTYSTTKFTGSFVKDRVLYADFDYTNGKRAACMEGKNSPTPVGSYHFFYVLLER
;
A
#
# COMPACT_ATOMS: atom_id res chain seq x y z
N MET A 1 40.71 -20.94 87.71
CA MET A 1 39.55 -20.30 87.05
C MET A 1 40.00 -18.92 86.54
N PHE A 2 40.26 -18.80 85.25
CA PHE A 2 40.51 -17.51 84.58
C PHE A 2 39.90 -17.61 83.17
N THR A 3 38.90 -16.77 82.90
CA THR A 3 38.15 -16.69 81.65
C THR A 3 38.88 -15.78 80.65
N GLN A 4 39.16 -16.27 79.44
CA GLN A 4 39.65 -15.44 78.33
C GLN A 4 38.48 -14.66 77.69
N PRO A 5 38.65 -13.36 77.37
CA PRO A 5 37.66 -12.61 76.60
C PRO A 5 37.78 -12.94 75.10
N ARG A 6 36.65 -13.31 74.46
CA ARG A 6 36.55 -13.42 73.00
C ARG A 6 36.57 -12.02 72.37
N SER A 7 37.58 -11.74 71.56
CA SER A 7 37.61 -10.57 70.67
C SER A 7 36.57 -10.77 69.56
N MET A 8 35.49 -9.97 69.59
CA MET A 8 34.56 -9.86 68.46
C MET A 8 35.21 -8.99 67.38
N LYS A 9 35.58 -9.59 66.25
CA LYS A 9 35.97 -8.84 65.05
C LYS A 9 34.73 -8.14 64.50
N ASN A 10 34.60 -6.84 64.73
CA ASN A 10 33.61 -6.02 64.04
C ASN A 10 33.98 -5.96 62.54
N GLN A 11 33.33 -6.77 61.72
CA GLN A 11 33.40 -6.64 60.27
C GLN A 11 32.69 -5.35 59.85
N ARG A 12 33.47 -4.36 59.42
CA ARG A 12 32.98 -3.18 58.70
C ARG A 12 32.77 -3.56 57.24
N GLY A 13 31.66 -4.22 56.94
CA GLY A 13 31.20 -4.38 55.56
C GLY A 13 30.80 -3.01 55.01
N ASN A 14 31.36 -2.61 53.86
CA ASN A 14 30.99 -1.37 53.18
C ASN A 14 29.62 -1.56 52.51
N ALA A 15 28.55 -1.54 53.29
CA ALA A 15 27.18 -1.68 52.82
C ALA A 15 26.85 -0.69 51.69
N LEU A 16 27.51 0.47 51.69
CA LEU A 16 27.38 1.49 50.66
C LEU A 16 27.91 1.02 49.29
N LEU A 17 28.96 0.20 49.24
CA LEU A 17 29.48 -0.38 48.00
C LEU A 17 28.51 -1.40 47.39
N LEU A 18 27.87 -2.22 48.23
CA LEU A 18 26.90 -3.22 47.76
C LEU A 18 25.65 -2.56 47.16
N VAL A 19 25.19 -1.45 47.75
CA VAL A 19 24.06 -0.67 47.21
C VAL A 19 24.45 -0.04 45.86
N LEU A 20 25.64 0.55 45.75
CA LEU A 20 26.10 1.15 44.49
C LEU A 20 26.23 0.14 43.36
N ILE A 21 26.73 -1.06 43.64
CA ILE A 21 26.79 -2.14 42.65
C ILE A 21 25.38 -2.56 42.23
N GLY A 22 24.44 -2.68 43.18
CA GLY A 22 23.05 -3.00 42.87
C GLY A 22 22.39 -1.98 41.93
N VAL A 23 22.57 -0.68 42.20
CA VAL A 23 22.03 0.40 41.35
C VAL A 23 22.70 0.41 39.97
N ALA A 24 24.02 0.22 39.90
CA ALA A 24 24.75 0.19 38.63
C ALA A 24 24.32 -0.98 37.74
N LEU A 25 24.13 -2.17 38.31
CA LEU A 25 23.64 -3.34 37.58
C LEU A 25 22.19 -3.15 37.10
N PHE A 26 21.34 -2.54 37.93
CA PHE A 26 19.97 -2.23 37.54
C PHE A 26 19.90 -1.22 36.40
N ALA A 27 20.75 -0.19 36.43
CA ALA A 27 20.87 0.80 35.36
C ALA A 27 21.39 0.18 34.05
N ALA A 28 22.42 -0.67 34.13
CA ALA A 28 22.96 -1.37 32.96
C ALA A 28 21.92 -2.32 32.34
N LEU A 29 21.18 -3.08 33.15
CA LEU A 29 20.10 -3.94 32.67
C LEU A 29 18.98 -3.13 32.02
N SER A 30 18.58 -2.02 32.63
CA SER A 30 17.55 -1.11 32.09
C SER A 30 17.96 -0.56 30.73
N TYR A 31 19.24 -0.23 30.54
CA TYR A 31 19.77 0.23 29.25
C TYR A 31 19.72 -0.86 28.18
N VAL A 32 20.07 -2.10 28.52
CA VAL A 32 20.00 -3.24 27.59
C VAL A 32 18.56 -3.54 27.17
N VAL A 33 17.61 -3.53 28.11
CA VAL A 33 16.18 -3.75 27.82
C VAL A 33 15.62 -2.62 26.95
N ALA A 34 15.94 -1.36 27.25
CA ALA A 34 15.52 -0.22 26.43
C ALA A 34 16.07 -0.31 25.00
N LYS A 35 17.32 -0.76 24.83
CA LYS A 35 17.93 -1.01 23.51
C LYS A 35 17.24 -2.15 22.75
N ASN A 36 16.81 -3.21 23.43
CA ASN A 36 16.12 -4.35 22.81
C ASN A 36 14.66 -4.04 22.45
N SER A 37 13.97 -3.21 23.22
CA SER A 37 12.60 -2.74 22.91
C SER A 37 12.53 -1.85 21.67
N GLY A 38 13.65 -1.27 21.21
CA GLY A 38 13.72 -0.53 19.95
C GLY A 38 13.55 -1.41 18.68
N ASN A 39 13.77 -2.72 18.78
CA ASN A 39 13.63 -3.66 17.64
C ASN A 39 12.21 -4.24 17.50
N SER A 40 11.32 -4.00 18.46
CA SER A 40 9.94 -4.54 18.43
C SER A 40 8.99 -3.68 17.59
N ALA A 41 9.25 -2.38 17.45
CA ALA A 41 8.42 -1.48 16.63
C ALA A 41 8.48 -1.85 15.13
N GLY A 42 9.67 -2.09 14.59
CA GLY A 42 9.84 -2.44 13.17
C GLY A 42 9.24 -3.80 12.77
N THR A 43 9.20 -4.77 13.69
CA THR A 43 8.58 -6.09 13.43
C THR A 43 7.05 -5.98 13.41
N ILE A 44 6.47 -5.21 14.34
CA ILE A 44 5.03 -4.94 14.41
C ILE A 44 4.57 -4.17 13.16
N ASP A 45 5.34 -3.18 12.71
CA ASP A 45 5.03 -2.42 11.49
C ASP A 45 5.09 -3.29 10.24
N LYS A 46 6.02 -4.26 10.17
CA LYS A 46 6.11 -5.23 9.08
C LYS A 46 4.90 -6.16 9.04
N GLU A 47 4.50 -6.74 10.17
CA GLU A 47 3.31 -7.60 10.26
C GLU A 47 2.03 -6.83 9.90
N ASN A 48 1.91 -5.59 10.39
CA ASN A 48 0.80 -4.69 10.03
C ASN A 48 0.78 -4.37 8.53
N ASN A 49 1.94 -4.11 7.91
CA ASN A 49 2.01 -3.84 6.47
C ASN A 49 1.70 -5.08 5.63
N SER A 50 2.12 -6.27 6.08
CA SER A 50 1.78 -7.56 5.45
C SER A 50 0.26 -7.82 5.47
N LEU A 51 -0.39 -7.60 6.62
CA LEU A 51 -1.85 -7.69 6.72
C LEU A 51 -2.54 -6.65 5.83
N LEU A 52 -2.10 -5.39 5.89
CA LEU A 52 -2.69 -4.31 5.10
C LEU A 52 -2.52 -4.53 3.60
N ALA A 53 -1.36 -4.99 3.14
CA ALA A 53 -1.13 -5.34 1.74
C ALA A 53 -2.08 -6.47 1.29
N SER A 54 -2.34 -7.46 2.16
CA SER A 54 -3.33 -8.52 1.88
C SER A 54 -4.73 -7.93 1.70
N GLN A 55 -5.15 -7.04 2.61
CA GLN A 55 -6.47 -6.40 2.55
C GLN A 55 -6.63 -5.52 1.30
N ILE A 56 -5.59 -4.78 0.92
CA ILE A 56 -5.58 -3.94 -0.30
C ILE A 56 -5.74 -4.81 -1.54
N LEU A 57 -4.99 -5.92 -1.65
CA LEU A 57 -5.08 -6.81 -2.81
C LEU A 57 -6.40 -7.56 -2.86
N GLU A 58 -6.94 -7.98 -1.71
CA GLU A 58 -8.27 -8.59 -1.64
C GLU A 58 -9.34 -7.61 -2.09
N TYR A 59 -9.27 -6.36 -1.62
CA TYR A 59 -10.21 -5.32 -2.03
C TYR A 59 -10.10 -5.01 -3.54
N ALA A 60 -8.89 -4.88 -4.08
CA ALA A 60 -8.70 -4.69 -5.52
C ALA A 60 -9.28 -5.85 -6.35
N LYS A 61 -9.17 -7.09 -5.87
CA LYS A 61 -9.83 -8.26 -6.49
C LYS A 61 -11.35 -8.22 -6.38
N GLN A 62 -11.90 -7.77 -5.24
CA GLN A 62 -13.35 -7.57 -5.07
C GLN A 62 -13.89 -6.53 -6.06
N LEU A 63 -13.17 -5.41 -6.24
CA LEU A 63 -13.50 -4.40 -7.25
C LEU A 63 -13.46 -4.97 -8.67
N GLN A 64 -12.41 -5.72 -9.01
CA GLN A 64 -12.28 -6.37 -10.31
C GLN A 64 -13.43 -7.35 -10.56
N GLN A 65 -13.82 -8.12 -9.55
CA GLN A 65 -14.96 -9.01 -9.61
C GLN A 65 -16.27 -8.25 -9.86
N GLY A 66 -16.49 -7.13 -9.17
CA GLY A 66 -17.67 -6.28 -9.39
C GLY A 66 -17.76 -5.74 -10.81
N VAL A 67 -16.64 -5.27 -11.37
CA VAL A 67 -16.54 -4.86 -12.77
C VAL A 67 -16.86 -6.03 -13.72
N ASN A 68 -16.32 -7.21 -13.44
CA ASN A 68 -16.56 -8.39 -14.25
C ASN A 68 -18.03 -8.85 -14.21
N ILE A 69 -18.71 -8.76 -13.06
CA ILE A 69 -20.14 -9.08 -12.92
C ILE A 69 -20.97 -8.17 -13.85
N ILE A 70 -20.72 -6.86 -13.80
CA ILE A 70 -21.41 -5.89 -14.67
C ILE A 70 -21.20 -6.23 -16.15
N LYS A 71 -19.96 -6.55 -16.55
CA LYS A 71 -19.63 -6.98 -17.92
C LYS A 71 -20.33 -8.28 -18.31
N GLN A 72 -20.37 -9.26 -17.42
CA GLN A 72 -21.04 -10.56 -17.64
C GLN A 72 -22.56 -10.41 -17.79
N ASN A 73 -23.15 -9.41 -17.13
CA ASN A 73 -24.56 -9.04 -17.27
C ASN A 73 -24.87 -8.31 -18.59
N GLY A 74 -23.90 -8.16 -19.50
CA GLY A 74 -24.09 -7.63 -20.84
C GLY A 74 -23.94 -6.11 -20.97
N TYR A 75 -23.57 -5.41 -19.89
CA TYR A 75 -23.31 -3.97 -19.95
C TYR A 75 -21.97 -3.66 -20.62
N SER A 76 -21.94 -2.56 -21.37
CA SER A 76 -20.70 -2.08 -21.97
C SER A 76 -19.73 -1.54 -20.93
N GLU A 77 -18.45 -1.50 -21.27
CA GLU A 77 -17.39 -0.95 -20.42
C GLU A 77 -17.61 0.53 -20.07
N ASN A 78 -18.23 1.29 -20.98
CA ASN A 78 -18.58 2.70 -20.80
C ASN A 78 -19.76 2.91 -19.83
N GLN A 79 -20.55 1.88 -19.54
CA GLN A 79 -21.68 1.98 -18.61
C GLN A 79 -21.27 1.76 -17.15
N ILE A 80 -20.07 1.22 -16.92
CA ILE A 80 -19.57 0.97 -15.56
C ILE A 80 -19.46 2.30 -14.81
N SER A 81 -19.96 2.30 -13.57
CA SER A 81 -19.94 3.44 -12.67
C SER A 81 -19.31 3.05 -11.33
N PHE A 82 -18.51 3.96 -10.77
CA PHE A 82 -17.97 3.87 -9.42
C PHE A 82 -18.71 4.82 -8.47
N ALA A 83 -19.93 5.25 -8.82
CA ALA A 83 -20.76 6.06 -7.95
C ALA A 83 -20.97 5.36 -6.60
N HIS A 84 -20.82 6.11 -5.52
CA HIS A 84 -21.03 5.68 -4.14
C HIS A 84 -21.36 6.92 -3.29
N PRO A 85 -22.16 6.82 -2.22
CA PRO A 85 -22.49 7.99 -1.39
C PRO A 85 -21.26 8.70 -0.81
N ASP A 86 -20.20 7.95 -0.51
CA ASP A 86 -18.94 8.47 0.04
C ASP A 86 -17.94 8.94 -1.02
N LEU A 87 -18.27 8.79 -2.32
CA LEU A 87 -17.39 9.17 -3.41
C LEU A 87 -18.00 10.27 -4.26
N THR A 88 -17.19 11.24 -4.64
CA THR A 88 -17.59 12.33 -5.55
C THR A 88 -16.99 12.13 -6.94
N GLY A 89 -17.67 12.64 -7.97
CA GLY A 89 -17.11 12.68 -9.33
C GLY A 89 -17.17 11.36 -10.13
N TYR A 90 -17.93 10.37 -9.65
CA TYR A 90 -18.23 9.12 -10.38
C TYR A 90 -19.69 9.00 -10.81
N GLY A 91 -20.44 10.10 -10.77
CA GLY A 91 -21.89 10.13 -10.99
C GLY A 91 -22.68 10.12 -9.68
N THR A 92 -23.99 9.90 -9.80
CA THR A 92 -24.92 9.85 -8.67
C THR A 92 -25.24 8.40 -8.35
N TYR A 93 -25.06 8.00 -7.09
CA TYR A 93 -25.35 6.64 -6.63
C TYR A 93 -26.83 6.27 -6.81
N ASP A 94 -27.08 4.99 -7.13
CA ASP A 94 -28.41 4.39 -7.35
C ASP A 94 -29.17 4.94 -8.58
N THR A 95 -28.49 5.65 -9.48
CA THR A 95 -29.09 6.13 -10.74
C THR A 95 -29.07 5.07 -11.83
N SER A 96 -28.06 4.19 -11.81
CA SER A 96 -27.96 3.03 -12.71
C SER A 96 -27.40 1.85 -11.94
N PRO A 97 -28.19 1.32 -10.97
CA PRO A 97 -27.68 0.42 -9.94
C PRO A 97 -27.09 -0.89 -10.51
N GLU A 98 -27.54 -1.36 -11.67
CA GLU A 98 -27.03 -2.55 -12.33
C GLU A 98 -25.62 -2.37 -12.93
N THR A 99 -25.16 -1.13 -13.12
CA THR A 99 -23.84 -0.81 -13.68
C THR A 99 -22.91 -0.15 -12.67
N GLU A 100 -23.36 -0.01 -11.43
CA GLU A 100 -22.59 0.54 -10.32
C GLU A 100 -21.81 -0.57 -9.60
N VAL A 101 -20.48 -0.42 -9.55
CA VAL A 101 -19.57 -1.42 -8.94
C VAL A 101 -19.89 -1.66 -7.47
N PHE A 102 -20.31 -0.60 -6.76
CA PHE A 102 -20.59 -0.65 -5.33
C PHE A 102 -22.05 -0.98 -4.98
N ASN A 103 -22.94 -1.00 -5.97
CA ASN A 103 -24.35 -1.27 -5.73
C ASN A 103 -24.59 -2.79 -5.68
N PRO A 104 -25.38 -3.32 -4.71
CA PRO A 104 -25.71 -4.74 -4.64
C PRO A 104 -26.39 -5.31 -5.90
N ARG A 105 -27.08 -4.49 -6.69
CA ARG A 105 -27.71 -4.90 -7.96
C ARG A 105 -26.74 -4.91 -9.14
N GLY A 106 -25.59 -4.26 -9.00
CA GLY A 106 -24.53 -4.18 -10.00
C GLY A 106 -23.36 -5.08 -9.63
N GLY A 107 -22.24 -4.48 -9.24
CA GLY A 107 -21.02 -5.20 -8.90
C GLY A 107 -20.99 -5.79 -7.49
N GLY A 108 -21.79 -5.27 -6.56
CA GLY A 108 -21.90 -5.74 -5.18
C GLY A 108 -20.63 -5.60 -4.33
N ALA A 109 -19.63 -4.84 -4.77
CA ALA A 109 -18.43 -4.59 -3.99
C ALA A 109 -18.74 -3.60 -2.85
N SER A 110 -18.19 -3.81 -1.66
CA SER A 110 -18.32 -2.83 -0.57
C SER A 110 -17.19 -1.82 -0.65
N TYR A 111 -17.49 -0.51 -0.71
CA TYR A 111 -16.45 0.52 -0.68
C TYR A 111 -15.64 0.46 0.62
N LYS A 112 -14.32 0.55 0.52
CA LYS A 112 -13.38 0.55 1.65
C LYS A 112 -12.33 1.63 1.47
N THR A 113 -12.08 2.37 2.54
CA THR A 113 -10.96 3.31 2.66
C THR A 113 -9.80 2.65 3.42
N PHE A 114 -8.59 3.17 3.24
CA PHE A 114 -7.40 2.67 3.95
C PHE A 114 -6.65 3.81 4.65
N PRO A 115 -6.49 3.77 5.97
CA PRO A 115 -6.02 4.89 6.80
C PRO A 115 -4.54 5.28 6.60
N LYS A 116 -3.79 4.57 5.74
CA LYS A 116 -2.38 4.85 5.44
C LYS A 116 -2.17 5.54 4.10
N ALA A 117 -3.24 5.96 3.41
CA ALA A 117 -3.16 6.82 2.24
C ALA A 117 -3.46 8.26 2.65
N THR A 118 -2.58 9.23 2.37
CA THR A 118 -2.79 10.64 2.82
C THR A 118 -4.07 11.31 2.34
N ASN A 119 -4.77 10.74 1.36
CA ASN A 119 -6.08 11.21 0.88
C ASN A 119 -7.21 10.17 1.09
N ASP A 120 -6.96 9.09 1.84
CA ASP A 120 -7.86 7.97 2.22
C ASP A 120 -8.66 7.26 1.10
N ASP A 121 -8.58 7.75 -0.14
CA ASP A 121 -9.49 7.38 -1.22
C ASP A 121 -8.80 6.67 -2.37
N TRP A 122 -9.54 5.71 -2.92
CA TRP A 122 -9.21 5.10 -4.20
C TRP A 122 -9.62 6.01 -5.35
N ILE A 123 -8.74 6.12 -6.34
CA ILE A 123 -9.06 6.79 -7.60
C ILE A 123 -9.30 5.71 -8.67
N PHE A 124 -10.51 5.65 -9.19
CA PHE A 124 -10.88 4.79 -10.31
C PHE A 124 -10.77 5.59 -11.60
N SER A 125 -9.84 5.23 -12.48
CA SER A 125 -9.55 6.01 -13.67
C SER A 125 -9.64 5.16 -14.92
N GLY A 126 -10.29 5.70 -15.95
CA GLY A 126 -10.23 5.19 -17.33
C GLY A 126 -9.23 5.97 -18.19
N SER A 127 -8.27 6.65 -17.56
CA SER A 127 -7.32 7.55 -18.24
C SER A 127 -5.86 7.09 -18.20
N ASN A 128 -5.64 5.91 -17.67
CA ASN A 128 -4.34 5.27 -17.56
C ASN A 128 -4.32 3.99 -18.38
N ALA A 129 -3.17 3.63 -18.92
CA ALA A 129 -2.95 2.35 -19.58
C ALA A 129 -1.75 1.65 -18.93
N ALA A 130 -1.93 0.43 -18.43
CA ALA A 130 -0.86 -0.36 -17.86
C ALA A 130 0.05 -0.88 -18.97
N TYR A 131 1.34 -0.57 -18.88
CA TYR A 131 2.23 -0.85 -20.00
C TYR A 131 2.38 -2.36 -20.26
N ARG A 132 2.16 -2.74 -21.53
CA ARG A 132 2.15 -4.13 -22.00
C ARG A 132 1.08 -5.03 -21.38
N VAL A 133 -0.08 -4.47 -21.03
CA VAL A 133 -1.26 -5.19 -20.57
C VAL A 133 -2.46 -4.79 -21.44
N PRO A 134 -3.03 -5.67 -22.29
CA PRO A 134 -2.41 -6.85 -22.92
C PRO A 134 -1.58 -6.48 -24.18
N ILE A 135 -1.44 -5.18 -24.49
CA ILE A 135 -0.95 -4.69 -25.78
C ILE A 135 0.56 -4.93 -25.95
N PRO A 136 1.02 -5.66 -26.98
CA PRO A 136 2.44 -5.88 -27.21
C PRO A 136 3.17 -4.59 -27.58
N ASN A 137 4.49 -4.59 -27.39
CA ASN A 137 5.34 -3.39 -27.51
C ASN A 137 5.21 -2.69 -28.87
N GLU A 138 5.06 -3.44 -29.96
CA GLU A 138 5.05 -2.87 -31.31
C GLU A 138 3.79 -2.02 -31.57
N LEU A 139 2.71 -2.23 -30.80
CA LEU A 139 1.43 -1.56 -30.98
C LEU A 139 1.25 -0.34 -30.06
N TRP A 140 2.23 -0.09 -29.17
CA TRP A 140 2.17 1.02 -28.21
C TRP A 140 2.31 2.39 -28.86
N ALA A 141 2.99 2.50 -30.01
CA ALA A 141 3.10 3.77 -30.74
C ALA A 141 1.75 4.23 -31.32
N SER A 142 0.88 3.29 -31.72
CA SER A 142 -0.47 3.54 -32.21
C SER A 142 -1.53 3.64 -31.11
N CYS A 143 -1.12 3.48 -29.85
CA CYS A 143 -2.02 3.40 -28.73
C CYS A 143 -2.72 4.75 -28.47
N THR A 144 -4.05 4.75 -28.34
CA THR A 144 -4.87 5.93 -28.01
C THR A 144 -5.84 5.56 -26.88
N ALA A 145 -7.02 6.18 -26.80
CA ALA A 145 -8.06 5.83 -25.83
C ALA A 145 -8.46 4.34 -25.84
N ALA A 146 -8.21 3.62 -26.94
CA ALA A 146 -8.47 2.18 -27.03
C ALA A 146 -7.66 1.34 -26.02
N CYS A 147 -6.50 1.82 -25.58
CA CYS A 147 -5.65 1.10 -24.61
C CYS A 147 -5.88 1.51 -23.16
N SER A 148 -6.71 2.53 -22.92
CA SER A 148 -6.93 2.97 -21.55
C SER A 148 -7.68 1.89 -20.81
N ASP A 149 -7.14 1.51 -19.66
CA ASP A 149 -7.71 0.52 -18.76
C ASP A 149 -8.59 1.21 -17.73
N ILE A 150 -9.48 0.44 -17.09
CA ILE A 150 -10.04 0.85 -15.79
C ILE A 150 -9.05 0.43 -14.71
N VAL A 151 -8.44 1.40 -14.05
CA VAL A 151 -7.43 1.20 -13.00
C VAL A 151 -7.92 1.75 -11.68
N ALA A 152 -7.73 0.98 -10.60
CA ALA A 152 -7.84 1.44 -9.23
C ALA A 152 -6.47 1.91 -8.73
N LEU A 153 -6.37 3.17 -8.31
CA LEU A 153 -5.16 3.80 -7.83
C LEU A 153 -5.30 4.11 -6.34
N LEU A 154 -4.26 3.75 -5.58
CA LEU A 154 -4.12 4.10 -4.17
C LEU A 154 -2.84 4.93 -4.01
N ALA A 155 -3.03 6.23 -3.75
CA ALA A 155 -1.96 7.21 -3.74
C ALA A 155 -1.35 7.41 -2.35
N ASN A 156 -0.07 7.81 -2.32
CA ASN A 156 0.65 8.25 -1.12
C ASN A 156 0.58 7.27 0.05
N ILE A 157 0.93 6.02 -0.21
CA ILE A 157 1.13 5.00 0.83
C ILE A 157 2.57 5.05 1.37
N SER A 158 2.85 4.33 2.46
CA SER A 158 4.22 4.22 2.96
C SER A 158 5.10 3.41 2.01
N LYS A 159 6.40 3.70 2.03
CA LYS A 159 7.42 2.97 1.26
C LYS A 159 7.36 1.47 1.54
N GLU A 160 7.26 1.11 2.82
CA GLU A 160 7.29 -0.27 3.29
C GLU A 160 6.06 -1.03 2.80
N LEU A 161 4.88 -0.41 2.81
CA LEU A 161 3.67 -1.00 2.25
C LEU A 161 3.77 -1.17 0.74
N CYS A 162 4.36 -0.18 0.05
CA CYS A 162 4.60 -0.25 -1.39
C CYS A 162 5.50 -1.43 -1.77
N MET A 163 6.58 -1.62 -1.03
CA MET A 163 7.50 -2.75 -1.22
C MET A 163 6.82 -4.10 -0.97
N GLU A 164 6.06 -4.21 0.12
CA GLU A 164 5.29 -5.41 0.46
C GLU A 164 4.24 -5.75 -0.62
N LEU A 165 3.53 -4.76 -1.16
CA LEU A 165 2.61 -4.94 -2.28
C LEU A 165 3.33 -5.48 -3.51
N ASN A 166 4.49 -4.92 -3.85
CA ASN A 166 5.31 -5.36 -4.99
C ASN A 166 5.76 -6.82 -4.85
N GLU A 167 6.21 -7.23 -3.67
CA GLU A 167 6.61 -8.63 -3.42
C GLU A 167 5.45 -9.60 -3.71
N ARG A 168 4.22 -9.23 -3.33
CA ARG A 168 3.02 -10.06 -3.53
C ARG A 168 2.54 -10.12 -4.98
N VAL A 169 2.77 -9.08 -5.77
CA VAL A 169 2.38 -9.03 -7.19
C VAL A 169 3.56 -9.37 -8.13
N GLY A 170 4.69 -9.79 -7.57
CA GLY A 170 5.87 -10.23 -8.31
C GLY A 170 6.57 -9.10 -9.06
N VAL A 171 6.59 -7.90 -8.49
CA VAL A 171 7.34 -6.72 -8.97
C VAL A 171 8.60 -6.58 -8.14
N ALA A 172 9.73 -6.32 -8.79
CA ALA A 172 11.01 -6.17 -8.09
C ALA A 172 11.10 -4.81 -7.36
N ASN A 173 11.73 -4.81 -6.19
CA ASN A 173 12.09 -3.60 -5.44
C ASN A 173 13.60 -3.34 -5.56
N PRO A 174 14.10 -2.72 -6.65
CA PRO A 174 15.53 -2.51 -6.87
C PRO A 174 16.15 -1.68 -5.74
N SER A 175 17.30 -2.14 -5.24
CA SER A 175 18.04 -1.45 -4.16
C SER A 175 17.18 -1.14 -2.92
N ASN A 176 16.26 -2.03 -2.55
CA ASN A 176 15.30 -1.86 -1.44
C ASN A 176 14.45 -0.58 -1.56
N ASN A 177 14.07 -0.23 -2.79
CA ASN A 177 13.11 0.82 -3.09
C ASN A 177 12.07 0.29 -4.08
N PRO A 178 10.81 0.74 -4.00
CA PRO A 178 9.86 0.59 -5.09
C PRO A 178 10.47 1.16 -6.39
N PRO A 179 10.20 0.54 -7.54
CA PRO A 179 10.73 1.04 -8.80
C PRO A 179 10.11 2.41 -9.11
N GLN A 180 10.92 3.34 -9.62
CA GLN A 180 10.48 4.71 -9.89
C GLN A 180 9.66 4.76 -11.17
N MET A 181 8.54 5.48 -11.15
CA MET A 181 7.73 5.75 -12.34
C MET A 181 8.56 6.45 -13.41
N ASN A 182 8.40 6.08 -14.67
CA ASN A 182 9.06 6.82 -15.75
C ASN A 182 8.45 8.23 -15.93
N THR A 183 7.13 8.34 -15.73
CA THR A 183 6.36 9.59 -15.87
C THR A 183 5.50 9.88 -14.63
N THR A 184 4.17 9.96 -14.80
CA THR A 184 3.15 10.15 -13.76
C THR A 184 1.91 9.33 -14.13
N TYR A 185 0.90 9.31 -13.26
CA TYR A 185 -0.42 8.75 -13.58
C TYR A 185 -1.49 9.84 -13.67
N SER A 186 -2.59 9.53 -14.35
CA SER A 186 -3.76 10.39 -14.47
C SER A 186 -4.69 10.15 -13.29
N THR A 187 -5.17 11.22 -12.65
CA THR A 187 -6.18 11.15 -11.60
C THR A 187 -7.59 11.39 -12.12
N THR A 188 -7.76 11.52 -13.44
CA THR A 188 -9.07 11.70 -14.08
C THR A 188 -10.00 10.54 -13.72
N LYS A 189 -11.07 10.85 -13.00
CA LYS A 189 -12.07 9.89 -12.54
C LYS A 189 -12.83 9.30 -13.73
N PHE A 190 -13.10 8.00 -13.66
CA PHE A 190 -13.87 7.32 -14.69
C PHE A 190 -15.35 7.68 -14.59
N THR A 191 -15.89 8.26 -15.67
CA THR A 191 -17.30 8.67 -15.79
C THR A 191 -17.98 7.99 -16.97
N GLY A 192 -17.52 6.79 -17.34
CA GLY A 192 -18.01 6.06 -18.51
C GLY A 192 -17.29 6.40 -19.83
N SER A 193 -16.17 7.12 -19.75
CA SER A 193 -15.36 7.51 -20.90
C SER A 193 -13.90 7.13 -20.71
N PHE A 194 -13.28 6.66 -21.79
CA PHE A 194 -11.87 6.33 -21.86
C PHE A 194 -11.11 7.41 -22.60
N VAL A 195 -10.03 7.90 -22.00
CA VAL A 195 -9.14 8.90 -22.62
C VAL A 195 -7.71 8.53 -22.27
N LYS A 196 -6.86 8.19 -23.23
CA LYS A 196 -5.46 7.85 -22.88
C LYS A 196 -4.66 9.11 -22.57
N ASP A 197 -4.43 9.36 -21.29
CA ASP A 197 -3.60 10.46 -20.80
C ASP A 197 -2.21 9.96 -20.38
N ARG A 198 -2.17 8.88 -19.58
CA ARG A 198 -0.90 8.37 -19.00
C ARG A 198 -0.68 6.89 -19.22
N VAL A 199 0.60 6.52 -19.17
CA VAL A 199 1.07 5.15 -19.27
C VAL A 199 1.74 4.78 -17.96
N LEU A 200 1.26 3.72 -17.33
CA LEU A 200 1.77 3.24 -16.05
C LEU A 200 2.93 2.28 -16.30
N TYR A 201 4.15 2.78 -16.10
CA TYR A 201 5.35 1.97 -16.11
C TYR A 201 6.49 2.59 -15.29
N ALA A 202 7.33 1.73 -14.75
CA ALA A 202 8.55 2.12 -14.07
C ALA A 202 9.76 2.12 -15.02
N ASP A 203 10.80 2.84 -14.61
CA ASP A 203 12.12 2.78 -15.24
C ASP A 203 12.66 1.34 -15.22
N PHE A 204 13.47 0.97 -16.22
CA PHE A 204 14.03 -0.37 -16.39
C PHE A 204 13.00 -1.51 -16.47
N ASP A 205 11.78 -1.22 -16.93
CA ASP A 205 10.76 -2.20 -17.29
C ASP A 205 10.24 -3.09 -16.13
N TYR A 206 10.49 -2.72 -14.87
CA TYR A 206 10.12 -3.55 -13.70
C TYR A 206 8.63 -3.87 -13.58
N THR A 207 7.77 -3.03 -14.18
CA THR A 207 6.30 -3.17 -14.13
C THR A 207 5.69 -3.57 -15.47
N ASN A 208 6.50 -3.89 -16.48
CA ASN A 208 6.01 -4.24 -17.81
C ASN A 208 5.20 -5.54 -17.76
N GLY A 209 3.99 -5.51 -18.32
CA GLY A 209 3.07 -6.66 -18.30
C GLY A 209 2.47 -6.96 -16.92
N LYS A 210 2.60 -6.05 -15.95
CA LYS A 210 2.05 -6.21 -14.61
C LYS A 210 0.69 -5.52 -14.52
N ARG A 211 -0.32 -6.29 -14.11
CA ARG A 211 -1.68 -5.78 -13.83
C ARG A 211 -1.78 -5.02 -12.52
N ALA A 212 -0.74 -5.09 -11.69
CA ALA A 212 -0.65 -4.34 -10.45
C ALA A 212 0.82 -4.09 -10.12
N ALA A 213 1.12 -2.90 -9.62
CA ALA A 213 2.43 -2.56 -9.07
C ALA A 213 2.31 -1.34 -8.17
N CYS A 214 3.26 -1.21 -7.26
CA CYS A 214 3.50 0.01 -6.52
C CYS A 214 4.81 0.67 -6.99
N MET A 215 4.76 1.97 -7.24
CA MET A 215 5.89 2.72 -7.78
C MET A 215 6.15 3.99 -6.99
N GLU A 216 7.42 4.42 -6.98
CA GLU A 216 7.81 5.73 -6.48
C GLU A 216 7.52 6.81 -7.52
N GLY A 217 7.02 7.97 -7.10
CA GLY A 217 6.87 9.14 -7.95
C GLY A 217 8.21 9.67 -8.49
N LYS A 218 8.13 10.50 -9.53
CA LYS A 218 9.29 11.12 -10.20
C LYS A 218 9.16 12.63 -10.34
N ASN A 219 7.99 13.10 -10.79
CA ASN A 219 7.70 14.51 -11.04
C ASN A 219 6.37 14.93 -10.42
N SER A 220 6.18 16.23 -10.18
CA SER A 220 4.87 16.77 -9.78
C SER A 220 3.76 16.31 -10.73
N PRO A 221 2.57 15.88 -10.23
CA PRO A 221 2.11 15.95 -8.84
C PRO A 221 2.52 14.78 -7.94
N THR A 222 3.30 13.83 -8.46
CA THR A 222 3.78 12.62 -7.77
C THR A 222 5.30 12.71 -7.58
N PRO A 223 5.80 13.55 -6.66
CA PRO A 223 7.24 13.79 -6.51
C PRO A 223 7.99 12.54 -6.02
N VAL A 224 9.32 12.54 -6.19
CA VAL A 224 10.21 11.56 -5.56
C VAL A 224 9.93 11.47 -4.06
N GLY A 225 9.95 10.26 -3.50
CA GLY A 225 9.57 9.98 -2.12
C GLY A 225 8.07 9.79 -1.87
N SER A 226 7.20 9.93 -2.90
CA SER A 226 5.79 9.53 -2.82
C SER A 226 5.58 8.15 -3.44
N TYR A 227 4.71 7.31 -2.87
CA TYR A 227 4.52 5.92 -3.31
C TYR A 227 3.06 5.66 -3.64
N HIS A 228 2.81 5.02 -4.79
CA HIS A 228 1.47 4.88 -5.33
C HIS A 228 1.29 3.49 -5.92
N PHE A 229 0.20 2.83 -5.54
CA PHE A 229 -0.17 1.51 -6.02
C PHE A 229 -1.27 1.62 -7.07
N PHE A 230 -1.17 0.80 -8.11
CA PHE A 230 -2.24 0.62 -9.09
C PHE A 230 -2.64 -0.84 -9.22
N TYR A 231 -3.89 -1.07 -9.60
CA TYR A 231 -4.43 -2.37 -9.97
C TYR A 231 -5.40 -2.23 -11.16
N VAL A 232 -5.19 -3.00 -12.22
CA VAL A 232 -6.01 -3.02 -13.43
C VAL A 232 -7.29 -3.83 -13.16
N LEU A 233 -8.43 -3.15 -13.11
CA LEU A 233 -9.76 -3.75 -12.94
C LEU A 233 -10.32 -4.28 -14.26
N LEU A 234 -10.09 -3.55 -15.36
CA LEU A 234 -10.48 -3.97 -16.71
C LEU A 234 -9.40 -3.54 -17.69
N GLU A 235 -8.88 -4.49 -18.46
CA GLU A 235 -7.89 -4.25 -19.51
C GLU A 235 -8.57 -4.04 -20.87
N ARG A 236 -7.99 -3.23 -21.76
CA ARG A 236 -8.55 -2.93 -23.10
C ARG A 236 -7.56 -3.12 -24.24
#